data_AF-A0A1H2V1P3-F1
#
_entry.id   AF-A0A1H2V1P3-F1
#
_cell.length_a   1.000
_cell.length_b   1.000
_cell.length_c   1.000
_cell.angle_alpha   90.00
_cell.angle_beta   90.00
_cell.angle_gamma   90.00
#
_symmetry.space_group_name_H-M   'P 1'
#
loop_
_entity.id
_entity.type
_entity.pdbx_description
1 polymer ?
#
loop_
_entity_poly.entity_id
_entity_poly.type
_entity_poly.pdbx_seq_one_letter_code
_entity_poly.pdbx_strand_id
1 'polypeptide(L)'
;MAMRQDAGGFTLVEVMISLAVMLILLMAAIPMTISWSNSAKQRDAAGLLQQGLSRAKALALRNPGAVGAGMPSAALCLSGGTLSVLRLARDVTFSCTPEADEDVQWSAVIPSAASITIGGEDFQCLALDNRGLPVTVSGCVETSTGTFNVIVGSEDSLDVTLI
;
A
#
# COMPACT_ATOMS: atom_id res chain seq x y z
N MET A 1 -38.85 31.60 50.77
CA MET A 1 -39.41 30.44 50.05
C MET A 1 -38.23 29.73 49.40
N ALA A 2 -37.70 28.67 50.04
CA ALA A 2 -36.52 27.96 49.56
C ALA A 2 -36.97 26.68 48.86
N MET A 3 -36.71 26.56 47.56
CA MET A 3 -36.87 25.31 46.81
C MET A 3 -35.84 24.30 47.32
N ARG A 4 -36.31 23.22 47.96
CA ARG A 4 -35.49 22.01 48.13
C ARG A 4 -35.31 21.40 46.75
N GLN A 5 -34.08 21.39 46.26
CA GLN A 5 -33.70 20.50 45.18
C GLN A 5 -33.55 19.11 45.80
N ASP A 6 -34.48 18.20 45.52
CA ASP A 6 -34.27 16.79 45.77
C ASP A 6 -33.11 16.34 44.88
N ALA A 7 -31.96 16.07 45.50
CA ALA A 7 -30.81 15.49 44.83
C ALA A 7 -31.17 14.05 44.43
N GLY A 8 -31.66 13.87 43.21
CA GLY A 8 -31.96 12.55 42.65
C GLY A 8 -30.67 11.73 42.48
N GLY A 9 -30.58 10.59 43.16
CA GLY A 9 -29.53 9.59 42.96
C GLY A 9 -29.93 8.54 41.93
N PHE A 10 -28.95 7.97 41.22
CA PHE A 10 -29.14 6.84 40.31
C PHE A 10 -29.49 5.56 41.09
N THR A 11 -30.45 4.78 40.59
CA THR A 11 -30.77 3.48 41.19
C THR A 11 -29.73 2.43 40.80
N LEU A 12 -29.52 1.41 41.65
CA LEU A 12 -28.59 0.31 41.38
C LEU A 12 -28.97 -0.42 40.07
N VAL A 13 -30.27 -0.60 39.82
CA VAL A 13 -30.78 -1.24 38.60
C VAL A 13 -30.46 -0.41 37.35
N GLU A 14 -30.58 0.91 37.43
CA GLU A 14 -30.28 1.81 36.30
C GLU A 14 -28.79 1.77 35.90
N VAL A 15 -27.90 1.72 36.89
CA VAL A 15 -26.46 1.53 36.65
C VAL A 15 -26.19 0.17 35.99
N MET A 16 -26.83 -0.90 36.46
CA MET A 16 -26.67 -2.23 35.85
C MET A 16 -27.15 -2.27 34.39
N ILE A 17 -28.30 -1.67 34.09
CA ILE A 17 -28.84 -1.62 32.72
C ILE A 17 -27.92 -0.78 31.82
N SER A 18 -27.44 0.36 32.31
CA SER A 18 -26.55 1.24 31.55
C SER A 18 -25.23 0.55 31.21
N LEU A 19 -24.64 -0.17 32.17
CA LEU A 19 -23.45 -0.97 31.94
C LEU A 19 -23.70 -2.12 30.96
N ALA A 20 -24.83 -2.81 31.08
CA ALA A 20 -25.20 -3.88 30.15
C ALA A 20 -25.32 -3.35 28.71
N VAL A 21 -26.02 -2.23 28.51
CA VAL A 21 -26.15 -1.59 27.20
C VAL A 21 -24.79 -1.14 26.67
N MET A 22 -23.96 -0.51 27.51
CA MET A 22 -22.62 -0.08 27.12
C MET A 22 -21.76 -1.26 26.65
N LEU A 23 -21.79 -2.39 27.36
CA LEU A 23 -21.04 -3.59 26.97
C LEU A 23 -21.50 -4.14 25.63
N ILE A 24 -22.81 -4.19 25.38
CA ILE A 24 -23.36 -4.63 24.08
C ILE A 24 -22.88 -3.71 22.95
N LEU A 25 -22.90 -2.40 23.16
CA LEU A 25 -22.44 -1.42 22.17
C LEU A 25 -20.93 -1.55 21.90
N LEU A 26 -20.11 -1.74 22.94
CA LEU A 26 -18.68 -1.93 22.78
C LEU A 26 -18.35 -3.19 21.97
N MET A 27 -19.07 -4.29 22.20
CA MET A 27 -18.90 -5.51 21.42
C MET A 27 -19.22 -5.32 19.94
N ALA A 28 -20.19 -4.47 19.60
CA ALA A 28 -20.51 -4.14 18.21
C ALA A 28 -19.51 -3.16 17.57
N ALA A 29 -18.97 -2.21 18.35
CA ALA A 29 -18.08 -1.17 17.84
C ALA A 29 -16.66 -1.67 17.45
N ILE A 30 -16.16 -2.71 18.14
CA ILE A 30 -14.82 -3.26 17.92
C ILE A 30 -14.62 -3.79 16.48
N PRO A 31 -15.42 -4.75 15.97
CA PRO A 31 -15.21 -5.31 14.63
C PRO A 31 -15.34 -4.24 13.53
N MET A 32 -16.23 -3.26 13.72
CA MET A 32 -16.40 -2.14 12.79
C MET A 32 -15.14 -1.25 12.73
N THR A 33 -14.51 -1.00 13.87
CA THR A 33 -13.29 -0.18 13.91
C THR A 33 -12.12 -0.91 13.27
N ILE A 34 -12.04 -2.24 13.43
CA ILE A 34 -11.02 -3.09 12.81
C ILE A 34 -11.16 -3.09 11.28
N SER A 35 -12.37 -3.32 10.75
CA SER A 35 -12.59 -3.33 9.30
C SER A 35 -12.27 -1.97 8.69
N TRP A 36 -12.76 -0.88 9.31
CA TRP A 36 -12.44 0.48 8.85
C TRP A 36 -10.93 0.75 8.81
N SER A 37 -10.18 0.31 9.84
CA SER A 37 -8.72 0.44 9.87
C SER A 37 -8.06 -0.36 8.74
N ASN A 38 -8.52 -1.58 8.48
CA ASN A 38 -7.99 -2.41 7.41
C ASN A 38 -8.25 -1.79 6.03
N SER A 39 -9.48 -1.33 5.75
CA SER A 39 -9.79 -0.67 4.47
C SER A 39 -9.01 0.65 4.31
N ALA A 40 -8.72 1.37 5.39
CA ALA A 40 -7.88 2.58 5.32
C ALA A 40 -6.43 2.23 4.92
N LYS A 41 -5.83 1.22 5.55
CA LYS A 41 -4.49 0.72 5.19
C LYS A 41 -4.43 0.18 3.76
N GLN A 42 -5.50 -0.47 3.30
CA GLN A 42 -5.57 -1.01 1.95
C GLN A 42 -5.58 0.09 0.90
N ARG A 43 -6.38 1.14 1.11
CA ARG A 43 -6.41 2.32 0.21
C ARG A 43 -5.08 3.07 0.22
N ASP A 44 -4.43 3.17 1.36
CA ASP A 44 -3.10 3.78 1.49
C ASP A 44 -2.06 2.98 0.69
N ALA A 45 -2.00 1.65 0.89
CA ALA A 45 -1.12 0.76 0.13
C ALA A 45 -1.35 0.84 -1.39
N ALA A 46 -2.61 0.86 -1.83
CA ALA A 46 -2.97 1.02 -3.24
C ALA A 46 -2.56 2.39 -3.79
N GLY A 47 -2.75 3.46 -3.01
CA GLY A 47 -2.31 4.81 -3.38
C GLY A 47 -0.79 4.92 -3.52
N LEU A 48 -0.04 4.33 -2.58
CA LEU A 48 1.41 4.26 -2.63
C LEU A 48 1.89 3.45 -3.84
N LEU A 49 1.24 2.33 -4.15
CA LEU A 49 1.53 1.53 -5.34
C LEU A 49 1.30 2.34 -6.63
N GLN A 50 0.14 2.99 -6.76
CA GLN A 50 -0.17 3.85 -7.91
C GLN A 50 0.83 5.00 -8.08
N GLN A 51 1.22 5.63 -6.97
CA GLN A 51 2.25 6.66 -6.97
C GLN A 51 3.61 6.11 -7.40
N GLY A 52 4.01 4.94 -6.89
CA GLY A 52 5.25 4.26 -7.25
C GLY A 52 5.29 3.90 -8.75
N LEU A 53 4.21 3.33 -9.28
CA LEU A 53 4.07 3.00 -10.71
C LEU A 53 4.18 4.24 -11.59
N SER A 54 3.46 5.31 -11.24
CA SER A 54 3.48 6.58 -11.98
C SER A 54 4.88 7.22 -11.98
N ARG A 55 5.57 7.17 -10.84
CA ARG A 55 6.94 7.68 -10.70
C ARG A 55 7.94 6.84 -11.47
N ALA A 56 7.86 5.51 -11.38
CA ALA A 56 8.72 4.60 -12.13
C ALA A 56 8.57 4.83 -13.64
N LYS A 57 7.34 4.94 -14.13
CA LYS A 57 7.07 5.22 -15.54
C LYS A 57 7.60 6.58 -15.99
N ALA A 58 7.37 7.63 -15.19
CA ALA A 58 7.90 8.95 -15.49
C ALA A 58 9.44 8.98 -15.48
N LEU A 59 10.08 8.25 -14.56
CA LEU A 59 11.53 8.13 -14.48
C LEU A 59 12.10 7.39 -15.70
N ALA A 60 11.47 6.28 -16.08
CA ALA A 60 11.81 5.52 -17.27
C ALA A 60 11.80 6.38 -18.53
N LEU A 61 10.72 7.14 -18.74
CA LEU A 61 10.57 8.03 -19.89
C LEU A 61 11.60 9.18 -19.91
N ARG A 62 12.03 9.66 -18.74
CA ARG A 62 13.11 10.66 -18.65
C ARG A 62 14.48 10.05 -18.97
N ASN A 63 14.65 8.75 -18.75
CA ASN A 63 15.87 7.98 -18.99
C ASN A 63 17.17 8.70 -18.57
N PRO A 64 17.29 9.18 -17.31
CA PRO A 64 18.46 9.93 -16.87
C PRO A 64 19.76 9.12 -16.91
N GLY A 65 19.68 7.78 -16.88
CA GLY A 65 20.82 6.88 -17.01
C GLY A 65 21.28 6.62 -18.44
N ALA A 66 20.66 7.25 -19.45
CA ALA A 66 20.96 7.07 -20.87
C ALA A 66 20.97 5.60 -21.32
N VAL A 67 20.04 4.80 -20.77
CA VAL A 67 19.91 3.37 -21.05
C VAL A 67 19.36 3.17 -22.47
N GLY A 68 19.89 2.16 -23.18
CA GLY A 68 19.46 1.79 -24.52
C GLY A 68 18.07 1.16 -24.58
N ALA A 69 17.51 1.04 -25.78
CA ALA A 69 16.20 0.41 -25.99
C ALA A 69 16.21 -1.07 -25.58
N GLY A 70 15.12 -1.53 -24.97
CA GLY A 70 14.99 -2.93 -24.51
C GLY A 70 15.80 -3.27 -23.25
N MET A 71 16.44 -2.29 -22.62
CA MET A 71 17.09 -2.43 -21.31
C MET A 71 16.31 -1.65 -20.24
N PRO A 72 16.31 -2.11 -18.99
CA PRO A 72 15.58 -1.45 -17.91
C PRO A 72 16.23 -0.11 -17.56
N SER A 73 15.45 0.97 -17.62
CA SER A 73 15.87 2.34 -17.32
C SER A 73 15.39 2.83 -15.95
N ALA A 74 14.25 2.30 -15.49
CA ALA A 74 13.71 2.52 -14.16
C ALA A 74 13.05 1.24 -13.65
N ALA A 75 12.93 1.11 -12.33
CA ALA A 75 12.24 -0.01 -11.72
C ALA A 75 11.42 0.41 -10.50
N LEU A 76 10.31 -0.27 -10.27
CA LEU A 76 9.60 -0.27 -9.00
C LEU A 76 9.87 -1.62 -8.33
N CYS A 77 10.39 -1.59 -7.11
CA CYS A 77 10.70 -2.79 -6.33
C CYS A 77 9.96 -2.76 -5.00
N LEU A 78 9.56 -3.94 -4.52
CA LEU A 78 9.01 -4.15 -3.19
C LEU A 78 9.97 -5.06 -2.41
N SER A 79 10.55 -4.55 -1.32
CA SER A 79 11.42 -5.33 -0.45
C SER A 79 11.20 -4.95 1.00
N GLY A 80 11.01 -5.94 1.89
CA GLY A 80 10.84 -5.71 3.33
C GLY A 80 9.69 -4.77 3.69
N GLY A 81 8.61 -4.74 2.89
CA GLY A 81 7.49 -3.80 3.09
C GLY A 81 7.79 -2.35 2.66
N THR A 82 8.85 -2.13 1.89
CA THR A 82 9.17 -0.81 1.32
C THR A 82 9.09 -0.88 -0.20
N LEU A 83 8.29 -0.01 -0.79
CA LEU A 83 8.31 0.27 -2.21
C LEU A 83 9.41 1.27 -2.51
N SER A 84 10.23 0.99 -3.51
CA SER A 84 11.29 1.88 -3.99
C SER A 84 11.27 2.02 -5.50
N VAL A 85 11.40 3.25 -5.97
CA VAL A 85 11.62 3.56 -7.38
C VAL A 85 13.12 3.79 -7.60
N LEU A 86 13.71 2.97 -8.44
CA LEU A 86 15.14 2.96 -8.74
C LEU A 86 15.39 3.53 -10.13
N ARG A 87 16.41 4.38 -10.25
CA ARG A 87 17.05 4.75 -11.51
C ARG A 87 18.05 3.66 -11.86
N LEU A 88 18.05 3.20 -13.11
CA LEU A 88 19.12 2.34 -13.62
C LEU A 88 20.05 3.13 -14.55
N ALA A 89 21.34 2.82 -14.46
CA ALA A 89 22.36 3.36 -15.34
C ALA A 89 22.58 2.46 -16.57
N ARG A 90 23.38 2.93 -17.50
CA ARG A 90 23.86 2.12 -18.63
C ARG A 90 24.80 1.01 -18.15
N ASP A 91 24.74 -0.15 -18.80
CA ASP A 91 25.66 -1.29 -18.62
C ASP A 91 25.67 -1.93 -17.21
N VAL A 92 24.67 -1.65 -16.37
CA VAL A 92 24.48 -2.32 -15.07
C VAL A 92 23.56 -3.54 -15.18
N THR A 93 23.85 -4.55 -14.35
CA THR A 93 22.96 -5.70 -14.20
C THR A 93 21.80 -5.29 -13.31
N PHE A 94 20.57 -5.51 -13.76
CA PHE A 94 19.39 -5.17 -12.98
C PHE A 94 19.40 -5.84 -11.59
N SER A 95 19.10 -5.04 -10.57
CA SER A 95 18.83 -5.50 -9.21
C SER A 95 17.80 -4.58 -8.56
N CYS A 96 16.94 -5.15 -7.71
CA CYS A 96 16.07 -4.38 -6.83
C CYS A 96 16.77 -3.83 -5.58
N THR A 97 18.06 -4.09 -5.47
CA THR A 97 18.91 -3.44 -4.47
C THR A 97 19.62 -2.28 -5.16
N PRO A 98 19.48 -1.03 -4.68
CA PRO A 98 20.23 0.10 -5.23
C PRO A 98 21.73 -0.16 -5.12
N GLU A 99 22.49 0.19 -6.16
CA GLU A 99 23.96 0.15 -6.11
C GLU A 99 24.49 1.34 -5.29
N ALA A 100 23.83 2.50 -5.41
CA ALA A 100 24.06 3.68 -4.60
C ALA A 100 22.73 4.28 -4.09
N ASP A 101 22.75 4.95 -2.95
CA ASP A 101 21.57 5.62 -2.37
C ASP A 101 20.92 6.63 -3.33
N GLU A 102 21.73 7.26 -4.19
CA GLU A 102 21.29 8.21 -5.21
C GLU A 102 20.50 7.57 -6.37
N ASP A 103 20.53 6.24 -6.50
CA ASP A 103 19.69 5.52 -7.44
C ASP A 103 18.25 5.44 -6.95
N VAL A 104 18.01 5.55 -5.64
CA VAL A 104 16.67 5.59 -5.06
C VAL A 104 16.05 6.97 -5.30
N GLN A 105 15.13 7.05 -6.25
CA GLN A 105 14.45 8.30 -6.61
C GLN A 105 13.20 8.56 -5.75
N TRP A 106 12.63 7.51 -5.20
CA TRP A 106 11.50 7.58 -4.28
C TRP A 106 11.37 6.29 -3.48
N SER A 107 10.91 6.40 -2.24
CA SER A 107 10.53 5.24 -1.45
C SER A 107 9.33 5.54 -0.55
N ALA A 108 8.58 4.49 -0.21
CA ALA A 108 7.52 4.54 0.79
C ALA A 108 7.35 3.18 1.47
N VAL A 109 7.08 3.21 2.77
CA VAL A 109 6.77 2.00 3.54
C VAL A 109 5.28 1.68 3.35
N ILE A 110 4.96 0.49 2.88
CA ILE A 110 3.57 0.02 2.82
C ILE A 110 3.11 -0.40 4.22
N PRO A 111 1.83 -0.21 4.56
CA PRO A 111 1.29 -0.73 5.81
C PRO A 111 1.58 -2.23 5.95
N SER A 112 2.11 -2.66 7.11
CA SER A 112 2.64 -4.02 7.32
C SER A 112 1.62 -5.17 7.20
N ALA A 113 0.33 -4.84 7.10
CA ALA A 113 -0.76 -5.80 6.90
C ALA A 113 -1.19 -5.92 5.43
N ALA A 114 -0.62 -5.12 4.53
CA ALA A 114 -0.94 -5.13 3.11
C ALA A 114 -0.03 -6.09 2.34
N SER A 115 -0.63 -6.98 1.55
CA SER A 115 0.03 -7.74 0.50
C SER A 115 -0.35 -7.16 -0.86
N ILE A 116 0.58 -7.24 -1.81
CA ILE A 116 0.39 -6.81 -3.19
C ILE A 116 0.70 -8.02 -4.06
N THR A 117 -0.29 -8.46 -4.83
CA THR A 117 -0.13 -9.58 -5.77
C THR A 117 -0.48 -9.16 -7.18
N ILE A 118 -0.01 -9.93 -8.15
CA ILE A 118 -0.33 -9.75 -9.57
C ILE A 118 -0.41 -11.12 -10.23
N GLY A 119 -1.54 -11.41 -10.87
CA GLY A 119 -1.78 -12.74 -11.43
C GLY A 119 -1.79 -13.87 -10.39
N GLY A 120 -2.01 -13.54 -9.10
CA GLY A 120 -2.00 -14.49 -7.99
C GLY A 120 -0.65 -14.69 -7.30
N GLU A 121 0.43 -14.10 -7.83
CA GLU A 121 1.78 -14.19 -7.26
C GLU A 121 2.16 -12.91 -6.51
N ASP A 122 3.02 -13.00 -5.50
CA ASP A 122 3.51 -11.84 -4.75
C ASP A 122 4.30 -10.89 -5.65
N PHE A 123 3.95 -9.61 -5.61
CA PHE A 123 4.66 -8.59 -6.38
C PHE A 123 6.04 -8.33 -5.77
N GLN A 124 7.09 -8.49 -6.59
CA GLN A 124 8.47 -8.19 -6.20
C GLN A 124 9.02 -6.99 -6.95
N CYS A 125 8.83 -6.93 -8.27
CA CYS A 125 9.28 -5.80 -9.06
C CYS A 125 8.59 -5.62 -10.40
N LEU A 126 8.73 -4.41 -10.94
CA LEU A 126 8.38 -4.04 -12.30
C LEU A 126 9.54 -3.23 -12.89
N ALA A 127 10.17 -3.73 -13.93
CA ALA A 127 11.24 -3.05 -14.65
C ALA A 127 10.70 -2.43 -15.93
N LEU A 128 11.05 -1.17 -16.21
CA LEU A 128 10.55 -0.41 -17.36
C LEU A 128 11.70 0.05 -18.25
N ASP A 129 11.55 -0.10 -19.57
CA ASP A 129 12.47 0.45 -20.56
C ASP A 129 12.33 1.98 -20.70
N ASN A 130 13.18 2.59 -21.52
CA ASN A 130 13.15 4.05 -21.76
C ASN A 130 11.90 4.55 -22.52
N ARG A 131 10.97 3.65 -22.86
CA ARG A 131 9.66 3.94 -23.45
C ARG A 131 8.53 3.78 -22.42
N GLY A 132 8.87 3.46 -21.17
CA GLY A 132 7.92 3.22 -20.10
C GLY A 132 7.15 1.90 -20.27
N LEU A 133 7.70 0.95 -21.02
CA LEU A 133 7.11 -0.37 -21.23
C LEU A 133 7.81 -1.41 -20.33
N PRO A 134 7.08 -2.40 -19.80
CA PRO A 134 7.69 -3.50 -19.07
C PRO A 134 8.71 -4.26 -19.92
N VAL A 135 9.84 -4.60 -19.30
CA VAL A 135 10.90 -5.40 -19.92
C VAL A 135 11.10 -6.68 -19.14
N THR A 136 11.32 -7.78 -19.86
CA THR A 136 11.61 -9.10 -19.29
C THR A 136 12.91 -9.07 -18.49
N VAL A 137 12.77 -9.17 -17.17
CA VAL A 137 13.87 -9.27 -16.23
C VAL A 137 13.48 -10.27 -15.15
N SER A 138 14.40 -11.17 -14.80
CA SER A 138 14.15 -12.24 -13.83
C SER A 138 13.59 -11.69 -12.51
N GLY A 139 12.44 -12.22 -12.07
CA GLY A 139 11.79 -11.83 -10.82
C GLY A 139 10.87 -10.62 -10.92
N CYS A 140 10.79 -9.96 -12.09
CA CYS A 140 9.88 -8.84 -12.31
C CYS A 140 8.68 -9.21 -13.17
N VAL A 141 7.63 -8.42 -13.02
CA VAL A 141 6.45 -8.44 -13.87
C VAL A 141 6.81 -8.01 -15.28
N GLU A 142 6.43 -8.82 -16.27
CA GLU A 142 6.76 -8.60 -17.68
C GLU A 142 5.57 -8.12 -18.53
N THR A 143 4.38 -8.03 -17.95
CA THR A 143 3.15 -7.68 -18.69
C THR A 143 2.84 -6.19 -18.61
N SER A 144 2.49 -5.60 -19.76
CA SER A 144 1.95 -4.24 -19.87
C SER A 144 0.46 -4.15 -19.54
N THR A 145 -0.20 -5.30 -19.41
CA THR A 145 -1.60 -5.43 -18.99
C THR A 145 -1.65 -6.34 -17.78
N GLY A 146 -1.68 -5.73 -16.60
CA GLY A 146 -1.78 -6.42 -15.32
C GLY A 146 -2.60 -5.60 -14.34
N THR A 147 -3.42 -6.29 -13.55
CA THR A 147 -4.10 -5.73 -12.39
C THR A 147 -3.35 -6.19 -11.16
N PHE A 148 -2.86 -5.26 -10.36
CA PHE A 148 -2.36 -5.54 -9.03
C PHE A 148 -3.55 -5.64 -8.07
N ASN A 149 -3.54 -6.67 -7.24
CA ASN A 149 -4.51 -6.87 -6.20
C ASN A 149 -3.83 -6.51 -4.87
N VAL A 150 -4.35 -5.49 -4.18
CA VAL A 150 -3.89 -5.08 -2.85
C VAL A 150 -4.84 -5.66 -1.82
N ILE A 151 -4.34 -6.46 -0.88
CA ILE A 151 -5.16 -7.18 0.11
C ILE A 151 -4.67 -6.83 1.53
N VAL A 152 -5.58 -6.57 2.45
CA VAL A 152 -5.25 -6.34 3.88
C VAL A 152 -6.15 -7.21 4.75
N GLY A 153 -5.55 -8.10 5.55
CA GLY A 153 -6.29 -8.96 6.47
C GLY A 153 -7.31 -9.85 5.74
N SER A 154 -8.61 -9.64 6.01
CA SER A 154 -9.72 -10.38 5.40
C SER A 154 -10.59 -9.50 4.51
N GLU A 155 -10.12 -8.31 4.12
CA GLU A 155 -10.83 -7.43 3.19
C GLU A 155 -10.75 -7.98 1.76
N ASP A 156 -11.77 -7.72 0.94
CA ASP A 156 -11.73 -8.01 -0.50
C ASP A 156 -10.59 -7.24 -1.19
N SER A 157 -10.04 -7.79 -2.27
CA SER A 157 -8.92 -7.15 -2.97
C SER A 157 -9.30 -5.78 -3.56
N LEU A 158 -8.40 -4.82 -3.43
CA LEU A 158 -8.48 -3.53 -4.10
C LEU A 158 -7.58 -3.54 -5.33
N ASP A 159 -8.19 -3.33 -6.49
CA ASP A 159 -7.51 -3.46 -7.77
C ASP A 159 -6.85 -2.15 -8.20
N VAL A 160 -5.59 -2.26 -8.64
CA VAL A 160 -4.79 -1.19 -9.22
C VAL A 160 -4.33 -1.62 -10.60
N THR A 161 -4.72 -0.89 -11.64
CA THR A 161 -4.30 -1.19 -13.02
C THR A 161 -2.96 -0.55 -13.34
N LEU A 162 -2.11 -1.30 -14.07
CA LEU A 162 -0.89 -0.78 -14.68
C LEU A 162 -1.27 0.19 -15.83
N ILE A 163 -0.94 1.48 -15.69
CA ILE A 163 -1.22 2.52 -16.69
C ILE A 163 -0.09 2.72 -17.69
#